data_AF-A0A1W9H4Y7-F1
#
_entry.id   AF-A0A1W9H4Y7-F1
#
_cell.length_a   1.000
_cell.length_b   1.000
_cell.length_c   1.000
_cell.angle_alpha   90.00
_cell.angle_beta   90.00
_cell.angle_gamma   90.00
#
_symmetry.space_group_name_H-M   'P 1'
#
loop_
_entity.id
_entity.type
_entity.pdbx_description
1 polymer ?
#
loop_
_entity_poly.entity_id
_entity_poly.type
_entity_poly.pdbx_seq_one_letter_code
_entity_poly.pdbx_strand_id
1 'polypeptide(L)'
;MHTIDKSIEYVNQQLTFYQSRIADSKTRNVKFFEHHFEATQSVKAHLEHLKQVSSAIDNEGSSSGKNDYVSITPNDIQGLPQELINELGLTESDHNEFEIVNIIKQHGGTMSLDHILIALYKKTGTVHKRKILTAKLYRMVNKGLVFTDKRGIYSVSPVNNDRELPSNGELTSDE
;
A
#
# COMPACT_ATOMS: atom_id res chain seq x y z
N MET A 1 10.14 -7.78 -1.60
CA MET A 1 9.47 -9.04 -1.99
C MET A 1 8.87 -9.60 -0.70
N HIS A 2 7.54 -9.54 -0.55
CA HIS A 2 6.85 -9.67 0.74
C HIS A 2 7.14 -11.03 1.39
N THR A 3 7.41 -11.03 2.70
CA THR A 3 7.72 -12.21 3.52
C THR A 3 6.59 -13.26 3.48
N ILE A 4 5.36 -12.81 3.20
CA ILE A 4 4.16 -13.63 3.08
C ILE A 4 4.16 -14.42 1.78
N ASP A 5 4.59 -13.83 0.66
CA ASP A 5 4.65 -14.53 -0.64
C ASP A 5 5.61 -15.72 -0.58
N LYS A 6 6.78 -15.54 0.05
CA LYS A 6 7.74 -16.61 0.30
C LYS A 6 7.17 -17.71 1.18
N SER A 7 6.35 -17.34 2.16
CA SER A 7 5.69 -18.30 3.06
C SER A 7 4.61 -19.11 2.32
N ILE A 8 3.84 -18.47 1.43
CA ILE A 8 2.85 -19.13 0.56
C ILE A 8 3.54 -20.11 -0.39
N GLU A 9 4.66 -19.69 -1.01
CA GLU A 9 5.45 -20.56 -1.88
C GLU A 9 5.96 -21.81 -1.14
N TYR A 10 6.52 -21.63 0.07
CA TYR A 10 6.99 -22.73 0.91
C TYR A 10 5.86 -23.70 1.29
N VAL A 11 4.69 -23.20 1.68
CA VAL A 11 3.53 -24.03 2.04
C VAL A 11 3.00 -24.80 0.82
N ASN A 12 3.01 -24.19 -0.37
CA ASN A 12 2.65 -24.88 -1.62
C ASN A 12 3.63 -26.02 -1.98
N GLN A 13 4.93 -25.82 -1.75
CA GLN A 13 5.93 -26.88 -1.95
C GLN A 13 5.69 -28.06 -1.00
N GLN A 14 5.37 -27.79 0.27
CA GLN A 14 5.00 -28.82 1.25
C GLN A 14 3.74 -29.59 0.82
N LEU A 15 2.71 -28.87 0.36
CA LEU A 15 1.47 -29.47 -0.10
C LEU A 15 1.69 -30.39 -1.31
N THR A 16 2.52 -29.97 -2.26
CA THR A 16 2.91 -30.76 -3.44
C THR A 16 3.66 -32.04 -3.04
N PHE A 17 4.57 -31.94 -2.07
CA PHE A 17 5.32 -33.08 -1.54
C PHE A 17 4.39 -34.12 -0.89
N TYR A 18 3.45 -33.68 -0.04
CA TYR A 18 2.51 -34.59 0.59
C TYR A 18 1.51 -35.20 -0.40
N GLN A 19 1.02 -34.43 -1.38
CA GLN A 19 0.17 -34.96 -2.46
C GLN A 19 0.87 -36.03 -3.30
N SER A 20 2.14 -35.82 -3.63
CA SER A 20 2.96 -36.80 -4.36
C SER A 20 3.13 -38.09 -3.55
N ARG A 21 3.38 -37.99 -2.24
CA ARG A 21 3.46 -39.17 -1.35
C ARG A 21 2.13 -39.91 -1.18
N ILE A 22 1.00 -39.20 -1.18
CA ILE A 22 -0.33 -39.82 -1.15
C ILE A 22 -0.59 -40.58 -2.46
N ALA A 23 -0.20 -40.01 -3.61
CA ALA A 23 -0.34 -40.67 -4.90
C ALA A 23 0.44 -41.98 -4.98
N ASP A 24 1.67 -42.01 -4.45
CA ASP A 24 2.53 -43.19 -4.44
C ASP A 24 2.14 -44.26 -3.39
N SER A 25 1.40 -43.87 -2.33
CA SER A 25 1.07 -44.77 -1.21
C SER A 25 -0.29 -45.47 -1.30
N LYS A 26 -1.11 -45.16 -2.31
CA LYS A 26 -2.45 -45.73 -2.53
C LYS A 26 -2.53 -47.27 -2.57
N THR A 27 -1.40 -47.98 -2.69
CA THR A 27 -1.35 -49.44 -2.89
C THR A 27 -0.65 -50.25 -1.80
N ARG A 28 -0.05 -49.65 -0.76
CA ARG A 28 0.80 -50.42 0.17
C ARG A 28 0.50 -50.31 1.67
N ASN A 29 -0.07 -49.22 2.18
CA ASN A 29 -0.30 -49.09 3.62
C ASN A 29 -1.36 -48.06 4.00
N VAL A 30 -2.52 -48.52 4.50
CA VAL A 30 -3.69 -47.69 4.82
C VAL A 30 -3.41 -46.67 5.92
N LYS A 31 -2.67 -47.05 6.98
CA LYS A 31 -2.32 -46.14 8.09
C LYS A 31 -1.37 -45.02 7.67
N PHE A 32 -0.50 -45.30 6.69
CA PHE A 32 0.42 -44.31 6.14
C PHE A 32 -0.31 -43.28 5.26
N PHE A 33 -1.31 -43.74 4.50
CA PHE A 33 -2.18 -42.87 3.71
C PHE A 33 -2.99 -41.92 4.60
N GLU A 34 -3.56 -42.42 5.70
CA GLU A 34 -4.40 -41.65 6.62
C GLU A 34 -3.61 -40.50 7.30
N HIS A 35 -2.41 -40.80 7.83
CA HIS A 35 -1.55 -39.78 8.44
C HIS A 35 -1.10 -38.71 7.43
N HIS A 36 -0.78 -39.09 6.19
CA HIS A 36 -0.42 -38.12 5.16
C HIS A 36 -1.62 -37.32 4.64
N PHE A 37 -2.80 -37.93 4.60
CA PHE A 37 -4.04 -37.24 4.26
C PHE A 37 -4.38 -36.17 5.31
N GLU A 38 -4.32 -36.49 6.60
CA GLU A 38 -4.50 -35.51 7.68
C GLU A 38 -3.49 -34.36 7.60
N ALA A 39 -2.21 -34.68 7.34
CA ALA A 39 -1.17 -33.67 7.13
C ALA A 39 -1.48 -32.76 5.93
N THR A 40 -1.99 -33.29 4.81
CA THR A 40 -2.41 -32.45 3.67
C THR A 40 -3.57 -31.52 4.00
N GLN A 41 -4.54 -31.97 4.81
CA GLN A 41 -5.67 -31.13 5.20
C GLN A 41 -5.22 -29.98 6.10
N SER A 42 -4.33 -30.25 7.06
CA SER A 42 -3.74 -29.23 7.93
C SER A 42 -2.95 -28.18 7.14
N VAL A 43 -2.06 -28.62 6.24
CA VAL A 43 -1.26 -27.73 5.38
C VAL A 43 -2.16 -26.91 4.45
N LYS A 44 -3.24 -27.50 3.92
CA LYS A 44 -4.22 -26.80 3.09
C LYS A 44 -4.98 -25.74 3.88
N ALA A 45 -5.40 -26.04 5.12
CA ALA A 45 -6.06 -25.06 5.98
C ALA A 45 -5.14 -23.86 6.29
N HIS A 46 -3.86 -24.12 6.57
CA HIS A 46 -2.87 -23.05 6.77
C HIS A 46 -2.66 -22.19 5.51
N LEU A 47 -2.65 -22.81 4.32
CA LEU A 47 -2.55 -22.08 3.06
C LEU A 47 -3.74 -21.12 2.86
N GLU A 48 -4.96 -21.60 3.10
CA GLU A 48 -6.17 -20.78 2.96
C GLU A 48 -6.17 -19.62 3.97
N HIS A 49 -5.75 -19.86 5.22
CA HIS A 49 -5.59 -18.80 6.20
C HIS A 49 -4.55 -17.75 5.77
N LEU A 50 -3.41 -18.18 5.22
CA LEU A 50 -2.39 -17.25 4.71
C LEU A 50 -2.88 -16.40 3.53
N LYS A 51 -3.65 -16.99 2.60
CA LYS A 51 -4.28 -16.23 1.51
C LYS A 51 -5.33 -15.25 2.01
N GLN A 52 -6.10 -15.63 3.03
CA GLN A 52 -7.07 -14.74 3.64
C GLN A 52 -6.36 -13.55 4.30
N VAL A 53 -5.29 -13.80 5.05
CA VAL A 53 -4.46 -12.76 5.65
C VAL A 53 -3.78 -11.88 4.59
N SER A 54 -3.26 -12.45 3.49
CA SER A 54 -2.67 -11.63 2.42
C SER A 54 -3.72 -10.72 1.78
N SER A 55 -4.91 -11.24 1.48
CA SER A 55 -6.01 -10.44 0.94
C SER A 55 -6.51 -9.38 1.92
N ALA A 56 -6.45 -9.63 3.23
CA ALA A 56 -6.80 -8.65 4.25
C ALA A 56 -5.73 -7.56 4.35
N ILE A 57 -4.44 -7.91 4.28
CA ILE A 57 -3.33 -6.95 4.26
C ILE A 57 -3.37 -6.07 3.01
N ASP A 58 -3.71 -6.63 1.84
CA ASP A 58 -3.89 -5.84 0.62
C ASP A 58 -5.05 -4.85 0.74
N ASN A 59 -6.08 -5.16 1.54
CA ASN A 59 -7.20 -4.27 1.85
C ASN A 59 -6.90 -3.29 3.00
N GLU A 60 -6.07 -3.66 3.98
CA GLU A 60 -5.69 -2.84 5.14
C GLU A 60 -4.41 -2.01 4.93
N GLY A 61 -3.70 -2.21 3.82
CA GLY A 61 -2.50 -1.47 3.43
C GLY A 61 -2.69 0.04 3.22
N SER A 62 -3.90 0.57 3.44
CA SER A 62 -4.21 2.00 3.37
C SER A 62 -4.19 2.75 4.71
N SER A 63 -3.91 2.14 5.87
CA SER A 63 -3.97 2.88 7.16
C SER A 63 -2.84 2.58 8.14
N SER A 64 -1.59 2.59 7.69
CA SER A 64 -0.42 2.71 8.59
C SER A 64 0.17 4.13 8.62
N GLY A 65 -0.69 5.15 8.45
CA GLY A 65 -0.44 6.46 9.00
C GLY A 65 -0.97 6.45 10.42
N LYS A 66 -0.20 6.97 11.39
CA LYS A 66 -0.78 7.39 12.68
C LYS A 66 -2.06 8.18 12.34
N ASN A 67 -3.23 7.67 12.69
CA ASN A 67 -4.49 8.38 12.48
C ASN A 67 -4.50 9.56 13.45
N ASP A 68 -3.78 10.62 13.09
CA ASP A 68 -4.05 11.94 13.61
C ASP A 68 -5.43 12.31 13.05
N TYR A 69 -6.49 12.03 13.82
CA TYR A 69 -7.86 12.52 13.61
C TYR A 69 -7.95 14.06 13.64
N VAL A 70 -6.81 14.74 13.58
CA VAL A 70 -6.63 16.19 13.52
C VAL A 70 -6.90 16.72 12.11
N SER A 71 -6.72 15.91 11.06
CA SER A 71 -6.92 16.35 9.68
C SER A 71 -7.94 15.48 8.94
N ILE A 72 -8.95 16.15 8.35
CA ILE A 72 -9.94 15.52 7.46
C ILE A 72 -9.26 15.08 6.17
N THR A 73 -9.45 13.83 5.79
CA THR A 73 -8.92 13.24 4.56
C THR A 73 -9.98 13.19 3.46
N PRO A 74 -9.57 13.01 2.18
CA PRO A 74 -10.52 12.80 1.08
C PRO A 74 -11.45 11.61 1.27
N ASN A 75 -11.04 10.59 2.04
CA ASN A 75 -11.88 9.42 2.30
C ASN A 75 -12.99 9.75 3.31
N ASP A 76 -12.72 10.63 4.28
CA ASP A 76 -13.70 10.99 5.32
C ASP A 76 -14.89 11.78 4.75
N ILE A 77 -14.66 12.53 3.68
CA ILE A 77 -15.71 13.30 3.00
C ILE A 77 -16.51 12.48 1.98
N GLN A 78 -16.02 11.30 1.59
CA GLN A 78 -16.61 10.54 0.51
C GLN A 78 -17.96 9.95 0.94
N GLY A 79 -19.04 10.39 0.29
CA GLY A 79 -20.40 9.92 0.58
C GLY A 79 -21.12 10.70 1.68
N LEU A 80 -20.53 11.77 2.20
CA LEU A 80 -21.21 12.67 3.13
C LEU A 80 -22.26 13.54 2.41
N PRO A 81 -23.39 13.86 3.07
CA PRO A 81 -24.35 14.81 2.54
C PRO A 81 -23.71 16.20 2.41
N GLN A 82 -24.06 16.93 1.35
CA GLN A 82 -23.47 18.24 1.04
C GLN A 82 -23.66 19.25 2.18
N GLU A 83 -24.78 19.17 2.90
CA GLU A 83 -25.05 19.99 4.09
C GLU A 83 -23.97 19.82 5.14
N LEU A 84 -23.54 18.58 5.41
CA LEU A 84 -22.47 18.30 6.37
C LEU A 84 -21.11 18.76 5.85
N ILE A 85 -20.83 18.58 4.56
CA ILE A 85 -19.57 19.04 3.95
C ILE A 85 -19.41 20.56 4.10
N ASN A 86 -20.51 21.32 3.97
CA ASN A 86 -20.49 22.77 4.12
C ASN A 86 -20.19 23.20 5.56
N GLU A 87 -20.62 22.42 6.56
CA GLU A 87 -20.35 22.68 7.98
C GLU A 87 -18.92 22.32 8.41
N LEU A 88 -18.17 21.54 7.61
CA LEU A 88 -16.79 21.14 7.93
C LEU A 88 -15.77 22.29 7.82
N GLY A 89 -16.15 23.46 7.31
CA GLY A 89 -15.26 24.62 7.19
C GLY A 89 -14.05 24.38 6.28
N LEU A 90 -14.17 23.47 5.30
CA LEU A 90 -13.09 23.13 4.37
C LEU A 90 -12.65 24.36 3.57
N THR A 91 -11.34 24.61 3.55
CA THR A 91 -10.79 25.73 2.77
C THR A 91 -10.62 25.36 1.30
N GLU A 92 -10.48 26.35 0.42
CA GLU A 92 -10.08 26.10 -0.98
C GLU A 92 -8.76 25.34 -1.07
N SER A 93 -7.85 25.50 -0.10
CA SER A 93 -6.61 24.75 -0.08
C SER A 93 -6.86 23.26 0.12
N ASP A 94 -7.79 22.89 0.99
CA ASP A 94 -8.14 21.50 1.29
C ASP A 94 -8.82 20.85 0.09
N HIS A 95 -9.73 21.57 -0.58
CA HIS A 95 -10.31 21.09 -1.84
C HIS A 95 -9.25 20.80 -2.91
N ASN A 96 -8.27 21.70 -3.07
CA ASN A 96 -7.15 21.48 -3.99
C ASN A 96 -6.30 20.26 -3.57
N GLU A 97 -6.09 20.05 -2.27
CA GLU A 97 -5.35 18.90 -1.75
C GLU A 97 -6.10 17.59 -2.04
N PHE A 98 -7.41 17.57 -1.81
CA PHE A 98 -8.26 16.43 -2.11
C PHE A 98 -8.31 16.12 -3.60
N GLU A 99 -8.32 17.14 -4.44
CA GLU A 99 -8.25 16.98 -5.88
C GLU A 99 -6.94 16.34 -6.33
N ILE A 100 -5.79 16.77 -5.77
CA ILE A 100 -4.48 16.16 -6.05
C ILE A 100 -4.49 14.67 -5.67
N VAL A 101 -4.98 14.32 -4.48
CA VAL A 101 -5.08 12.92 -4.04
C VAL A 101 -5.94 12.11 -5.00
N ASN A 102 -7.10 12.65 -5.40
CA ASN A 102 -8.01 11.97 -6.32
C ASN A 102 -7.39 11.76 -7.71
N ILE A 103 -6.64 12.74 -8.22
CA ILE A 103 -5.90 12.60 -9.49
C ILE A 103 -4.88 11.47 -9.40
N ILE A 104 -4.08 11.42 -8.32
CA ILE A 104 -3.07 10.36 -8.15
C ILE A 104 -3.76 8.98 -8.06
N LYS A 105 -4.88 8.87 -7.34
CA LYS A 105 -5.69 7.63 -7.28
C LYS A 105 -6.19 7.21 -8.66
N GLN A 106 -6.76 8.12 -9.44
CA GLN A 106 -7.30 7.85 -10.77
C GLN A 106 -6.23 7.36 -11.77
N HIS A 107 -4.97 7.74 -11.55
CA HIS A 107 -3.83 7.34 -12.38
C HIS A 107 -3.04 6.14 -11.83
N GLY A 108 -3.67 5.29 -11.02
CA GLY A 108 -3.05 4.05 -10.53
C GLY A 108 -2.27 4.22 -9.22
N GLY A 109 -2.52 5.30 -8.49
CA GLY A 109 -2.01 5.51 -7.14
C GLY A 109 -0.58 6.04 -7.04
N THR A 110 0.10 6.29 -8.16
CA THR A 110 1.47 6.83 -8.18
C THR A 110 1.70 7.70 -9.41
N MET A 111 2.24 8.92 -9.24
CA MET A 111 2.51 9.88 -10.32
C MET A 111 3.74 10.73 -10.05
N SER A 112 4.48 11.09 -11.10
CA SER A 112 5.54 12.11 -11.00
C SER A 112 4.96 13.52 -10.96
N LEU A 113 5.73 14.48 -10.41
CA LEU A 113 5.35 15.89 -10.37
C LEU A 113 4.86 16.46 -11.71
N ASP A 114 5.55 16.10 -12.80
CA ASP A 114 5.22 16.56 -14.15
C ASP A 114 3.86 16.04 -14.61
N HIS A 115 3.58 14.76 -14.36
CA HIS A 115 2.27 14.19 -14.66
C HIS A 115 1.18 14.82 -13.80
N ILE A 116 1.45 15.18 -12.54
CA ILE A 116 0.48 15.86 -11.67
C ILE A 116 0.14 17.24 -12.23
N LEU A 117 1.13 18.01 -12.69
CA LEU A 117 0.92 19.30 -13.35
C LEU A 117 0.03 19.17 -14.58
N ILE A 118 0.33 18.18 -15.45
CA ILE A 118 -0.44 17.94 -16.66
C ILE A 118 -1.87 17.52 -16.34
N ALA A 119 -2.06 16.62 -15.37
CA ALA A 119 -3.37 16.13 -14.98
C ALA A 119 -4.23 17.22 -14.34
N LEU A 120 -3.64 18.06 -13.48
CA LEU A 120 -4.32 19.23 -12.91
C LEU A 120 -4.77 20.18 -14.02
N TYR A 121 -3.90 20.52 -14.97
CA TYR A 121 -4.28 21.39 -16.09
C TYR A 121 -5.41 20.78 -16.94
N LYS A 122 -5.34 19.48 -17.23
CA LYS A 122 -6.40 18.78 -17.99
C LYS A 122 -7.75 18.80 -17.27
N LYS A 123 -7.75 18.82 -15.94
CA LYS A 123 -8.96 18.76 -15.13
C LYS A 123 -9.54 20.15 -14.82
N THR A 124 -8.71 21.11 -14.46
CA THR A 124 -9.14 22.45 -13.98
C THR A 124 -8.96 23.55 -15.02
N GLY A 125 -8.20 23.29 -16.10
CA GLY A 125 -7.80 24.31 -17.08
C GLY A 125 -6.78 25.32 -16.55
N THR A 126 -6.34 25.20 -15.29
CA THR A 126 -5.48 26.18 -14.63
C THR A 126 -4.02 25.74 -14.65
N VAL A 127 -3.12 26.67 -15.00
CA VAL A 127 -1.68 26.42 -15.02
C VAL A 127 -1.09 26.67 -13.63
N HIS A 128 -0.82 25.60 -12.89
CA HIS A 128 -0.15 25.70 -11.59
C HIS A 128 1.37 25.87 -11.76
N LYS A 129 1.97 26.81 -11.01
CA LYS A 129 3.43 26.96 -10.99
C LYS A 129 4.08 25.79 -10.27
N ARG A 130 5.09 25.16 -10.88
CA ARG A 130 5.84 24.02 -10.30
C ARG A 130 6.24 24.25 -8.85
N LYS A 131 6.89 25.38 -8.53
CA LYS A 131 7.36 25.73 -7.18
C LYS A 131 6.23 25.74 -6.13
N ILE A 132 5.05 26.25 -6.50
CA ILE A 132 3.89 26.31 -5.61
C ILE A 132 3.34 24.90 -5.36
N LEU A 133 3.21 24.11 -6.43
CA LEU A 133 2.74 22.73 -6.33
C LEU A 133 3.70 21.86 -5.51
N THR A 134 5.01 21.99 -5.70
CA THR A 134 6.02 21.25 -4.91
C THR A 134 5.92 21.59 -3.42
N ALA A 135 5.78 22.87 -3.06
CA ALA A 135 5.61 23.28 -1.67
C ALA A 135 4.30 22.74 -1.06
N LYS A 136 3.22 22.69 -1.85
CA LYS A 136 1.94 22.10 -1.43
C LYS A 136 2.08 20.59 -1.22
N LEU A 137 2.67 19.86 -2.18
CA LEU A 137 2.91 18.42 -2.07
C LEU A 137 3.79 18.08 -0.86
N TYR A 138 4.80 18.89 -0.54
CA TYR A 138 5.59 18.71 0.68
C TYR A 138 4.74 18.84 1.96
N ARG A 139 3.82 19.81 2.02
CA ARG A 139 2.88 19.93 3.15
C ARG A 139 1.94 18.72 3.22
N MET A 140 1.46 18.23 2.08
CA MET A 140 0.62 17.03 2.01
C MET A 140 1.38 15.78 2.47
N VAL A 141 2.68 15.69 2.19
CA VAL A 141 3.57 14.64 2.73
C VAL A 141 3.66 14.72 4.25
N ASN A 142 3.86 15.92 4.80
CA ASN A 142 3.90 16.10 6.25
C ASN A 142 2.55 15.81 6.93
N LYS A 143 1.42 16.03 6.23
CA LYS A 143 0.07 15.65 6.69
C LYS A 143 -0.23 14.16 6.53
N GLY A 144 0.64 13.38 5.86
CA GLY A 144 0.39 11.97 5.56
C GLY A 144 -0.68 11.70 4.49
N LEU A 145 -1.06 12.71 3.71
CA LEU A 145 -2.05 12.56 2.62
C LEU A 145 -1.45 11.95 1.35
N VAL A 146 -0.15 12.16 1.14
CA VAL A 146 0.61 11.69 -0.03
C VAL A 146 1.99 11.29 0.45
N PHE A 147 2.60 10.31 -0.19
CA PHE A 147 3.95 9.83 0.07
C PHE A 147 4.84 10.19 -1.11
N THR A 148 6.12 10.47 -0.88
CA THR A 148 7.08 10.76 -1.96
C THR A 148 8.22 9.78 -1.92
N ASP A 149 8.69 9.37 -3.10
CA ASP A 149 10.05 8.85 -3.24
C ASP A 149 11.03 10.03 -3.37
N LYS A 150 12.33 9.79 -3.16
CA LYS A 150 13.35 10.83 -3.32
C LYS A 150 13.54 11.31 -4.77
N ARG A 151 12.79 10.76 -5.73
CA ARG A 151 12.92 11.00 -7.18
C ARG A 151 11.79 11.88 -7.72
N GLY A 152 10.97 12.47 -6.85
CA GLY A 152 9.87 13.35 -7.26
C GLY A 152 8.64 12.59 -7.78
N ILE A 153 8.50 11.34 -7.38
CA ILE A 153 7.31 10.51 -7.59
C ILE A 153 6.49 10.52 -6.30
N TYR A 154 5.19 10.78 -6.44
CA TYR A 154 4.22 10.88 -5.37
C TYR A 154 3.23 9.73 -5.44
N SER A 155 2.82 9.20 -4.30
CA SER A 155 1.92 8.05 -4.16
C SER A 155 0.88 8.30 -3.07
N VAL A 156 -0.28 7.66 -3.17
CA VAL A 156 -1.30 7.68 -2.10
C VAL A 156 -1.13 6.58 -1.07
N SER A 157 -0.25 5.61 -1.37
CA SER A 157 0.13 4.56 -0.44
C SER A 157 1.61 4.70 -0.07
N PRO A 158 1.99 4.32 1.17
CA PRO A 158 3.38 4.40 1.61
C PRO A 158 4.27 3.61 0.66
N VAL A 159 5.30 4.28 0.13
CA VAL A 159 6.30 3.63 -0.70
C VAL A 159 7.18 2.81 0.25
N ASN A 160 7.12 1.47 0.15
CA ASN A 160 8.05 0.57 0.83
C ASN A 160 9.48 0.83 0.31
N ASN A 161 10.13 1.85 0.86
CA ASN A 161 11.54 2.11 0.63
C ASN A 161 12.36 1.21 1.55
N ASP A 162 12.52 -0.06 1.17
CA ASP A 162 13.58 -0.94 1.68
C ASP A 162 14.99 -0.48 1.22
N ARG A 163 15.20 0.84 1.13
CA ARG A 163 16.48 1.45 0.76
C ARG A 163 16.85 2.43 1.85
N GLU A 164 17.57 1.87 2.83
CA GLU A 164 18.31 2.59 3.86
C GLU A 164 18.85 3.92 3.32
N LEU A 165 18.44 5.00 3.97
CA LEU A 165 19.16 6.26 3.88
C LEU A 165 20.55 6.01 4.50
N PRO A 166 21.66 6.26 3.79
CA PRO A 166 22.93 6.41 4.49
C PRO A 166 22.77 7.57 5.48
N SER A 167 22.99 7.29 6.75
CA SER A 167 23.04 8.26 7.84
C SER A 167 24.07 9.33 7.50
N ASN A 168 23.62 10.59 7.48
CA ASN A 168 24.49 11.73 7.27
C ASN A 168 25.57 11.81 8.37
N GLY A 169 26.83 11.91 7.96
CA GLY A 169 27.82 12.78 8.60
C GLY A 169 28.68 12.21 9.73
N GLU A 170 29.58 11.27 9.42
CA GLU A 170 30.87 11.23 10.12
C GLU A 170 31.74 12.37 9.56
N LEU A 171 31.84 13.45 10.33
CA LEU A 171 32.93 14.42 10.20
C LEU A 171 34.21 13.70 10.63
N THR A 172 35.02 13.28 9.66
CA THR A 172 36.42 12.95 9.90
C THR A 172 37.14 14.23 10.29
N SER A 173 37.51 14.31 11.56
CA SER A 173 38.61 15.15 12.04
C SER A 173 39.86 14.81 11.24
N ASP A 174 40.52 15.80 10.65
CA ASP A 174 41.95 15.76 10.36
C ASP A 174 42.43 17.22 10.10
N GLU A 175 42.95 17.84 11.17
CA GLU A 175 44.07 18.79 11.14
C GLU A 175 44.87 18.63 12.44
#